data_AF-C0MDF1-F1
#
_entry.id   AF-C0MDF1-F1
#
_cell.length_a   1.000
_cell.length_b   1.000
_cell.length_c   1.000
_cell.angle_alpha   90.00
_cell.angle_beta   90.00
_cell.angle_gamma   90.00
#
_symmetry.space_group_name_H-M   'P 1'
#
loop_
_entity.id
_entity.type
_entity.pdbx_description
1 polymer ?
#
loop_
_entity_poly.entity_id
_entity_poly.type
_entity_poly.pdbx_seq_one_letter_code
_entity_poly.pdbx_strand_id
1 'polypeptide(L)'
;MNELPTSKSFIDGMSPEDSQRYIQWNKYAKAGLSPSDRVRILEISEKAPKIKLKNGKNRQKLFKKIEATDKEVTRRPDPSSYLAPEYIEAHRRQFDNGAAKFQKFKPNVTYQKGIVGDELGNSFWLSKDHADIIQDVAKGDNRLYETLLGFDEGYLGDGPLYRLDVSPEVISEKGISIPSGNEKSANSWWRPGGRTYPDDMPEGVMQGISTKKGDHTWHVVN
;
A
#
# COMPACT_ATOMS: atom_id res chain seq x y z
N MET A 1 7.15 -24.91 20.09
CA MET A 1 7.76 -24.49 18.81
C MET A 1 9.07 -23.83 19.16
N ASN A 2 10.19 -24.35 18.66
CA ASN A 2 11.48 -23.68 18.85
C ASN A 2 11.44 -22.35 18.09
N GLU A 3 11.75 -21.25 18.77
CA GLU A 3 11.90 -19.95 18.10
C GLU A 3 12.95 -20.11 16.99
N LEU A 4 12.56 -19.78 15.75
CA LEU A 4 13.49 -19.73 14.64
C LEU A 4 14.51 -18.61 14.89
N PRO A 5 15.78 -18.77 14.49
CA PRO A 5 16.83 -17.82 14.80
C PRO A 5 16.50 -16.42 14.22
N THR A 6 16.34 -15.43 15.10
CA THR A 6 16.12 -14.02 14.74
C THR A 6 17.40 -13.19 14.83
N SER A 7 18.57 -13.84 14.99
CA SER A 7 19.84 -13.14 15.13
C SER A 7 20.14 -12.34 13.87
N LYS A 8 20.64 -11.11 14.06
CA LYS A 8 21.07 -10.23 12.98
C LYS A 8 22.03 -10.93 12.00
N SER A 9 22.93 -11.76 12.53
CA SER A 9 23.88 -12.57 11.75
C SER A 9 23.24 -13.59 10.80
N PHE A 10 22.05 -14.12 11.12
CA PHE A 10 21.33 -15.07 10.28
C PHE A 10 20.67 -14.36 9.09
N ILE A 11 20.07 -13.20 9.35
CA ILE A 11 19.40 -12.38 8.33
C ILE A 11 20.43 -11.73 7.39
N ASP A 12 21.58 -11.28 7.92
CA ASP A 12 22.65 -10.63 7.15
C ASP A 12 23.28 -11.55 6.09
N GLY A 13 23.13 -12.88 6.23
CA GLY A 13 23.59 -13.87 5.25
C GLY A 13 22.62 -14.13 4.08
N MET A 14 21.41 -13.58 4.13
CA MET A 14 20.37 -13.80 3.12
C MET A 14 20.43 -12.76 1.98
N SER A 15 19.81 -13.10 0.85
CA SER A 15 19.50 -12.08 -0.16
C SER A 15 18.53 -11.03 0.42
N PRO A 16 18.48 -9.80 -0.13
CA PRO A 16 17.49 -8.80 0.28
C PRO A 16 16.04 -9.32 0.19
N GLU A 17 15.74 -10.11 -0.84
CA GLU A 17 14.42 -10.70 -1.06
C GLU A 17 14.10 -11.78 -0.01
N ASP A 18 15.05 -12.68 0.29
CA ASP A 18 14.86 -13.74 1.27
C ASP A 18 14.76 -13.19 2.70
N SER A 19 15.61 -12.21 3.04
CA SER A 19 15.56 -11.54 4.35
C SER A 19 14.22 -10.84 4.57
N GLN A 20 13.71 -10.14 3.55
CA GLN A 20 12.40 -9.51 3.60
C GLN A 20 11.28 -10.52 3.80
N ARG A 21 11.26 -11.59 2.99
CA ARG A 21 10.27 -12.67 3.11
C ARG A 21 10.31 -13.30 4.51
N TYR A 22 11.51 -13.56 5.04
CA TYR A 22 11.69 -14.12 6.38
C TYR A 22 11.14 -13.20 7.47
N ILE A 23 11.43 -11.90 7.40
CA ILE A 23 10.92 -10.90 8.35
C ILE A 23 9.39 -10.85 8.32
N GLN A 24 8.79 -10.76 7.13
CA GLN A 24 7.33 -10.72 6.96
C GLN A 24 6.66 -12.01 7.44
N TRP A 25 7.22 -13.18 7.10
CA TRP A 25 6.71 -14.47 7.54
C TRP A 25 6.62 -14.57 9.07
N ASN A 26 7.65 -14.11 9.77
CA ASN A 26 7.69 -14.15 11.23
C ASN A 26 6.81 -13.06 11.87
N LYS A 27 6.74 -11.85 11.26
CA LYS A 27 5.78 -10.80 11.65
C LYS A 27 4.36 -11.35 11.64
N TYR A 28 3.94 -11.97 10.55
CA TYR A 28 2.60 -12.53 10.43
C TYR A 28 2.39 -13.75 11.33
N ALA A 29 3.43 -14.55 11.59
CA ALA A 29 3.36 -15.65 12.55
C ALA A 29 3.05 -15.14 13.97
N LYS A 30 3.75 -14.07 14.38
CA LYS A 30 3.58 -13.42 15.67
C LYS A 30 2.18 -12.81 15.82
N ALA A 31 1.61 -12.32 14.72
CA ALA A 31 0.22 -11.86 14.66
C ALA A 31 -0.82 -12.99 14.65
N GLY A 32 -0.40 -14.27 14.71
CA GLY A 32 -1.31 -15.41 14.80
C GLY A 32 -1.86 -15.91 13.46
N LEU A 33 -1.33 -15.45 12.32
CA LEU A 33 -1.79 -15.94 11.02
C LEU A 33 -1.37 -17.40 10.78
N SER A 34 -2.31 -18.16 10.20
CA SER A 34 -2.05 -19.53 9.75
C SER A 34 -0.94 -19.56 8.67
N PRO A 35 -0.21 -20.67 8.50
CA PRO A 35 0.74 -20.80 7.39
C PRO A 35 0.14 -20.50 6.02
N SER A 36 -1.11 -20.93 5.75
CA SER A 36 -1.79 -20.67 4.47
C SER A 36 -2.11 -19.20 4.27
N ASP A 37 -2.58 -18.51 5.32
CA ASP A 37 -2.89 -17.07 5.22
C ASP A 37 -1.62 -16.24 5.04
N ARG A 38 -0.52 -16.64 5.69
CA ARG A 38 0.79 -16.01 5.48
C ARG A 38 1.27 -16.12 4.04
N VAL A 39 1.11 -17.28 3.41
CA VAL A 39 1.45 -17.45 1.99
C VAL A 39 0.60 -16.51 1.14
N ARG A 40 -0.72 -16.45 1.35
CA ARG A 40 -1.62 -15.57 0.59
C ARG A 40 -1.23 -14.10 0.67
N ILE A 41 -0.82 -13.62 1.85
CA ILE A 41 -0.38 -12.24 2.05
C ILE A 41 0.99 -11.99 1.40
N LEU A 42 1.96 -12.89 1.55
CA LEU A 42 3.27 -12.77 0.91
C LEU A 42 3.18 -12.77 -0.62
N GLU A 43 2.26 -13.56 -1.17
CA GLU A 43 2.06 -13.64 -2.63
C GLU A 43 1.66 -12.29 -3.25
N ILE A 44 1.04 -11.38 -2.49
CA ILE A 44 0.70 -10.02 -2.96
C ILE A 44 1.96 -9.28 -3.44
N SER A 45 3.00 -9.21 -2.59
CA SER A 45 4.24 -8.50 -2.93
C SER A 45 5.10 -9.32 -3.92
N GLU A 46 5.09 -10.64 -3.79
CA GLU A 46 5.90 -11.56 -4.60
C GLU A 46 5.48 -11.63 -6.06
N LYS A 47 4.16 -11.65 -6.32
CA LYS A 47 3.59 -11.71 -7.69
C LYS A 47 3.48 -10.33 -8.33
N ALA A 48 3.56 -9.25 -7.56
CA ALA A 48 3.44 -7.91 -8.09
C ALA A 48 4.62 -7.54 -9.03
N PRO A 49 4.39 -6.67 -10.03
CA PRO A 49 5.38 -6.30 -11.05
C PRO A 49 6.71 -5.85 -10.43
N LYS A 50 7.84 -6.43 -10.84
CA LYS A 50 9.14 -6.03 -10.29
C LYS A 50 9.51 -4.64 -10.79
N ILE A 51 9.94 -3.77 -9.87
CA ILE A 51 10.35 -2.39 -10.17
C ILE A 51 11.46 -2.40 -11.22
N LYS A 52 11.24 -1.71 -12.34
CA LYS A 52 12.25 -1.45 -13.39
C LYS A 52 12.56 0.04 -13.48
N LEU A 53 13.85 0.36 -13.59
CA LEU A 53 14.34 1.73 -13.74
C LEU A 53 14.77 1.99 -15.19
N LYS A 54 14.58 3.20 -15.70
CA LYS A 54 14.89 3.55 -17.10
C LYS A 54 16.35 3.29 -17.53
N ASN A 55 17.32 3.56 -16.66
CA ASN A 55 18.74 3.63 -17.06
C ASN A 55 19.65 2.67 -16.27
N GLY A 56 19.15 1.54 -15.78
CA GLY A 56 19.97 0.59 -14.99
C GLY A 56 20.62 1.20 -13.74
N LYS A 57 20.11 2.35 -13.26
CA LYS A 57 20.61 3.02 -12.06
C LYS A 57 20.51 2.05 -10.89
N ASN A 58 21.48 2.10 -9.97
CA ASN A 58 21.38 1.36 -8.72
C ASN A 58 20.11 1.79 -7.96
N ARG A 59 19.13 0.88 -7.86
CA ARG A 59 17.81 1.14 -7.28
C ARG A 59 17.92 1.63 -5.85
N GLN A 60 18.71 0.95 -5.03
CA GLN A 60 18.85 1.31 -3.62
C GLN A 60 19.41 2.73 -3.46
N LYS A 61 20.46 3.09 -4.22
CA LYS A 61 21.08 4.43 -4.16
C LYS A 61 20.12 5.52 -4.62
N LEU A 62 19.38 5.27 -5.71
CA LEU A 62 18.40 6.23 -6.22
C LEU A 62 17.25 6.44 -5.23
N PHE A 63 16.68 5.35 -4.71
CA PHE A 63 15.54 5.41 -3.80
C PHE A 63 15.90 6.13 -2.50
N LYS A 64 17.06 5.81 -1.90
CA LYS A 64 17.59 6.55 -0.74
C LYS A 64 17.73 8.04 -1.01
N LYS A 65 18.16 8.45 -2.20
CA LYS A 65 18.27 9.87 -2.56
C LYS A 65 16.89 10.54 -2.64
N ILE A 66 15.90 9.86 -3.23
CA ILE A 66 14.53 10.37 -3.34
C ILE A 66 13.88 10.49 -1.96
N GLU A 67 14.03 9.47 -1.12
CA GLU A 67 13.52 9.45 0.26
C GLU A 67 14.12 10.59 1.10
N ALA A 68 15.43 10.83 0.96
CA ALA A 68 16.13 11.92 1.65
C ALA A 68 15.79 13.33 1.11
N THR A 69 15.01 13.44 0.04
CA THR A 69 14.57 14.74 -0.47
C THR A 69 13.46 15.28 0.41
N ASP A 70 13.69 16.46 1.01
CA ASP A 70 12.69 17.22 1.73
C ASP A 70 11.66 17.78 0.73
N LYS A 71 10.46 17.19 0.74
CA LYS A 71 9.37 17.54 -0.19
C LYS A 71 8.84 18.95 0.01
N GLU A 72 9.04 19.55 1.18
CA GLU A 72 8.60 20.91 1.49
C GLU A 72 9.57 21.97 0.93
N VAL A 73 10.83 21.58 0.67
CA VAL A 73 11.85 22.44 0.06
C VAL A 73 11.97 22.19 -1.44
N THR A 74 11.93 20.93 -1.86
CA THR A 74 12.08 20.54 -3.27
C THR A 74 11.19 19.36 -3.57
N ARG A 75 10.36 19.48 -4.60
CA ARG A 75 9.50 18.38 -5.04
C ARG A 75 10.31 17.14 -5.36
N ARG A 76 9.85 16.00 -4.87
CA ARG A 76 10.39 14.68 -5.26
C ARG A 76 10.16 14.46 -6.75
N PRO A 77 11.09 13.78 -7.45
CA PRO A 77 10.99 13.56 -8.89
C PRO A 77 9.74 12.77 -9.24
N ASP A 78 9.12 13.10 -10.36
CA ASP A 78 7.98 12.37 -10.89
C ASP A 78 8.36 10.88 -11.13
N PRO A 79 7.51 9.91 -10.77
CA PRO A 79 7.77 8.49 -11.01
C PRO A 79 8.19 8.16 -12.44
N SER A 80 7.59 8.79 -13.45
CA SER A 80 7.93 8.58 -14.87
C SER A 80 9.33 9.06 -15.24
N SER A 81 9.97 9.93 -14.44
CA SER A 81 11.34 10.37 -14.71
C SER A 81 12.40 9.30 -14.41
N TYR A 82 12.07 8.29 -13.60
CA TYR A 82 13.02 7.26 -13.18
C TYR A 82 12.55 5.82 -13.35
N LEU A 83 11.24 5.57 -13.34
CA LEU A 83 10.65 4.26 -13.57
C LEU A 83 10.50 3.97 -15.06
N ALA A 84 10.75 2.73 -15.44
CA ALA A 84 10.57 2.28 -16.81
C ALA A 84 9.07 2.29 -17.19
N PRO A 85 8.69 2.74 -18.40
CA PRO A 85 7.28 2.82 -18.80
C PRO A 85 6.52 1.50 -18.65
N GLU A 86 7.17 0.37 -18.95
CA GLU A 86 6.58 -0.97 -18.82
C GLU A 86 6.30 -1.35 -17.35
N TYR A 87 7.09 -0.83 -16.40
CA TYR A 87 6.79 -1.02 -14.98
C TYR A 87 5.59 -0.17 -14.55
N ILE A 88 5.50 1.07 -15.02
CA ILE A 88 4.38 1.96 -14.71
C ILE A 88 3.08 1.38 -15.24
N GLU A 89 3.10 0.85 -16.47
CA GLU A 89 1.94 0.18 -17.06
C GLU A 89 1.56 -1.08 -16.28
N ALA A 90 2.53 -1.97 -16.01
CA ALA A 90 2.27 -3.19 -15.24
C ALA A 90 1.76 -2.89 -13.83
N HIS A 91 2.27 -1.84 -13.17
CA HIS A 91 1.80 -1.41 -11.85
C HIS A 91 0.34 -0.97 -11.91
N ARG A 92 -0.03 -0.14 -12.88
CA ARG A 92 -1.40 0.34 -13.08
C ARG A 92 -2.39 -0.79 -13.38
N ARG A 93 -1.98 -1.78 -14.17
CA ARG A 93 -2.84 -2.95 -14.51
C ARG A 93 -3.28 -3.76 -13.30
N GLN A 94 -2.60 -3.64 -12.15
CA GLN A 94 -3.07 -4.28 -10.92
C GLN A 94 -4.42 -3.75 -10.43
N PHE A 95 -4.85 -2.59 -10.92
CA PHE A 95 -6.09 -1.92 -10.54
C PHE A 95 -7.19 -2.04 -11.60
N ASP A 96 -6.98 -2.84 -12.67
CA ASP A 96 -7.95 -3.02 -13.75
C ASP A 96 -9.30 -3.57 -13.24
N ASN A 97 -9.27 -4.35 -12.15
CA ASN A 97 -10.47 -4.90 -11.49
C ASN A 97 -11.07 -3.96 -10.42
N GLY A 98 -10.57 -2.74 -10.28
CA GLY A 98 -10.97 -1.82 -9.23
C GLY A 98 -9.89 -1.60 -8.17
N ALA A 99 -10.18 -0.67 -7.27
CA ALA A 99 -9.29 -0.27 -6.19
C ALA A 99 -10.08 -0.19 -4.87
N ALA A 100 -9.38 -0.41 -3.76
CA ALA A 100 -10.00 -0.43 -2.45
C ALA A 100 -9.15 0.24 -1.38
N LYS A 101 -9.81 0.77 -0.34
CA LYS A 101 -9.18 1.45 0.78
C LYS A 101 -9.89 1.09 2.08
N PHE A 102 -9.12 0.87 3.14
CA PHE A 102 -9.62 0.77 4.51
C PHE A 102 -9.39 2.08 5.27
N GLN A 103 -10.39 2.56 6.02
CA GLN A 103 -10.28 3.78 6.81
C GLN A 103 -11.17 3.76 8.06
N LYS A 104 -10.75 4.47 9.11
CA LYS A 104 -11.48 4.58 10.40
C LYS A 104 -12.73 5.44 10.30
N PHE A 105 -12.69 6.48 9.47
CA PHE A 105 -13.76 7.46 9.39
C PHE A 105 -14.79 7.02 8.37
N LYS A 106 -16.06 6.99 8.77
CA LYS A 106 -17.17 6.75 7.85
C LYS A 106 -17.14 7.76 6.70
N PRO A 107 -17.34 7.35 5.44
CA PRO A 107 -17.52 8.29 4.33
C PRO A 107 -18.61 9.32 4.64
N ASN A 108 -18.31 10.59 4.41
CA ASN A 108 -19.15 11.70 4.84
C ASN A 108 -19.25 12.75 3.72
N VAL A 109 -20.47 13.00 3.24
CA VAL A 109 -20.74 13.92 2.12
C VAL A 109 -20.58 15.41 2.46
N THR A 110 -20.59 15.78 3.74
CA THR A 110 -20.46 17.18 4.19
C THR A 110 -19.01 17.51 4.56
N TYR A 111 -18.32 16.60 5.24
CA TYR A 111 -16.90 16.77 5.58
C TYR A 111 -16.04 16.85 4.31
N GLN A 112 -15.18 17.86 4.22
CA GLN A 112 -14.38 18.15 3.01
C GLN A 112 -15.21 18.13 1.70
N LYS A 113 -16.50 18.52 1.76
CA LYS A 113 -17.44 18.46 0.62
C LYS A 113 -17.57 17.05 0.01
N GLY A 114 -17.34 16.00 0.80
CA GLY A 114 -17.41 14.62 0.36
C GLY A 114 -16.18 14.13 -0.40
N ILE A 115 -15.05 14.82 -0.34
CA ILE A 115 -13.78 14.35 -0.91
C ILE A 115 -13.16 13.30 0.00
N VAL A 116 -12.72 12.20 -0.61
CA VAL A 116 -11.96 11.13 0.06
C VAL A 116 -10.47 11.46 -0.04
N GLY A 117 -9.78 11.43 1.10
CA GLY A 117 -8.34 11.68 1.18
C GLY A 117 -7.97 13.00 1.86
N ASP A 118 -6.84 13.57 1.45
CA ASP A 118 -6.40 14.89 1.91
C ASP A 118 -7.22 16.04 1.29
N GLU A 119 -7.02 17.27 1.75
CA GLU A 119 -7.80 18.40 1.26
C GLU A 119 -7.48 18.82 -0.19
N LEU A 120 -6.43 18.25 -0.79
CA LEU A 120 -6.10 18.37 -2.21
C LEU A 120 -6.73 17.22 -3.03
N GLY A 121 -7.46 16.32 -2.36
CA GLY A 121 -8.16 15.19 -2.92
C GLY A 121 -7.29 13.97 -3.20
N ASN A 122 -6.04 13.91 -2.70
CA ASN A 122 -5.21 12.72 -2.89
C ASN A 122 -5.63 11.63 -1.91
N SER A 123 -5.80 10.42 -2.43
CA SER A 123 -6.15 9.23 -1.64
C SER A 123 -5.36 8.02 -2.12
N PHE A 124 -4.85 7.25 -1.16
CA PHE A 124 -4.08 6.04 -1.40
C PHE A 124 -4.96 4.79 -1.39
N TRP A 125 -4.71 3.87 -2.33
CA TRP A 125 -5.53 2.71 -2.63
C TRP A 125 -4.68 1.45 -2.88
N LEU A 126 -5.23 0.31 -2.46
CA LEU A 126 -4.81 -1.02 -2.87
C LEU A 126 -5.60 -1.44 -4.11
N SER A 127 -5.15 -2.47 -4.83
CA SER A 127 -6.05 -3.12 -5.79
C SER A 127 -7.20 -3.79 -5.04
N LYS A 128 -8.35 -3.91 -5.70
CA LYS A 128 -9.49 -4.61 -5.13
C LYS A 128 -9.14 -6.05 -4.76
N ASP A 129 -8.42 -6.75 -5.64
CA ASP A 129 -8.02 -8.15 -5.44
C ASP A 129 -7.14 -8.32 -4.18
N HIS A 130 -6.20 -7.40 -3.95
CA HIS A 130 -5.38 -7.43 -2.73
C HIS A 130 -6.21 -7.11 -1.47
N ALA A 131 -7.11 -6.14 -1.55
CA ALA A 131 -7.99 -5.80 -0.43
C ALA A 131 -8.94 -6.94 -0.06
N ASP A 132 -9.43 -7.71 -1.03
CA ASP A 132 -10.24 -8.91 -0.79
C ASP A 132 -9.46 -9.97 0.01
N ILE A 133 -8.20 -10.21 -0.35
CA ILE A 133 -7.32 -11.13 0.40
C ILE A 133 -7.09 -10.61 1.82
N ILE A 134 -6.75 -9.32 1.98
CA ILE A 134 -6.47 -8.73 3.29
C ILE A 134 -7.69 -8.81 4.20
N GLN A 135 -8.88 -8.49 3.69
CA GLN A 135 -10.12 -8.55 4.46
C GLN A 135 -10.46 -9.97 4.92
N ASP A 136 -10.33 -10.95 4.03
CA ASP A 136 -10.57 -12.36 4.35
C ASP A 136 -9.57 -12.88 5.41
N VAL A 137 -8.31 -12.47 5.32
CA VAL A 137 -7.27 -12.86 6.29
C VAL A 137 -7.44 -12.15 7.63
N ALA A 138 -7.86 -10.87 7.63
CA ALA A 138 -8.05 -10.08 8.84
C ALA A 138 -9.25 -10.52 9.67
N LYS A 139 -10.29 -11.12 9.06
CA LYS A 139 -11.46 -11.69 9.76
C LYS A 139 -12.14 -10.71 10.73
N GLY A 140 -12.16 -9.43 10.36
CA GLY A 140 -12.73 -8.35 11.19
C GLY A 140 -11.84 -7.92 12.38
N ASP A 141 -10.63 -8.44 12.53
CA ASP A 141 -9.73 -7.99 13.60
C ASP A 141 -8.94 -6.75 13.16
N ASN A 142 -9.21 -5.61 13.81
CA ASN A 142 -8.51 -4.35 13.55
C ASN A 142 -7.00 -4.45 13.81
N ARG A 143 -6.53 -5.28 14.76
CA ARG A 143 -5.09 -5.50 15.01
C ARG A 143 -4.44 -6.25 13.84
N LEU A 144 -5.18 -7.17 13.22
CA LEU A 144 -4.72 -7.85 12.00
C LEU A 144 -4.71 -6.90 10.81
N TYR A 145 -5.75 -6.08 10.63
CA TYR A 145 -5.73 -5.03 9.59
C TYR A 145 -4.53 -4.10 9.72
N GLU A 146 -4.21 -3.64 10.93
CA GLU A 146 -3.01 -2.83 11.16
C GLU A 146 -1.74 -3.56 10.76
N THR A 147 -1.59 -4.81 11.21
CA THR A 147 -0.42 -5.63 10.87
C THR A 147 -0.26 -5.78 9.36
N LEU A 148 -1.35 -6.08 8.65
CA LEU A 148 -1.36 -6.34 7.21
C LEU A 148 -1.17 -5.08 6.37
N LEU A 149 -1.70 -3.95 6.84
CA LEU A 149 -1.61 -2.64 6.16
C LEU A 149 -0.35 -1.85 6.58
N GLY A 150 0.41 -2.35 7.55
CA GLY A 150 1.64 -1.72 8.04
C GLY A 150 1.39 -0.52 8.96
N PHE A 151 0.26 -0.47 9.66
CA PHE A 151 0.01 0.52 10.70
C PHE A 151 0.56 0.07 12.06
N ASP A 152 0.83 1.05 12.92
CA ASP A 152 1.16 0.80 14.32
C ASP A 152 -0.03 0.18 15.06
N GLU A 153 0.25 -0.68 16.03
CA GLU A 153 -0.76 -1.27 16.89
C GLU A 153 -1.56 -0.17 17.61
N GLY A 154 -2.88 -0.27 17.57
CA GLY A 154 -3.79 0.70 18.18
C GLY A 154 -4.26 1.78 17.21
N TYR A 155 -3.61 1.95 16.06
CA TYR A 155 -3.93 2.99 15.09
C TYR A 155 -5.42 2.99 14.72
N LEU A 156 -5.95 1.94 14.11
CA LEU A 156 -7.35 1.80 13.68
C LEU A 156 -8.37 1.90 14.83
N GLY A 157 -7.93 1.76 16.08
CA GLY A 157 -8.82 1.73 17.25
C GLY A 157 -9.79 0.55 17.21
N ASP A 158 -10.81 0.56 18.07
CA ASP A 158 -11.74 -0.57 18.23
C ASP A 158 -13.13 -0.27 17.64
N GLY A 159 -13.27 0.87 16.96
CA GLY A 159 -14.50 1.25 16.26
C GLY A 159 -14.64 0.59 14.89
N PRO A 160 -15.74 0.89 14.17
CA PRO A 160 -15.96 0.36 12.82
C PRO A 160 -14.83 0.75 11.87
N LEU A 161 -14.34 -0.23 11.11
CA LEU A 161 -13.44 -0.06 9.99
C LEU A 161 -14.26 -0.08 8.70
N TYR A 162 -14.07 0.94 7.86
CA TYR A 162 -14.80 1.09 6.61
C TYR A 162 -13.93 0.73 5.43
N ARG A 163 -14.44 -0.15 4.57
CA ARG A 163 -13.88 -0.40 3.25
C ARG A 163 -14.61 0.43 2.22
N LEU A 164 -13.86 1.11 1.36
CA LEU A 164 -14.35 1.80 0.18
C LEU A 164 -13.86 1.04 -1.05
N ASP A 165 -14.73 0.85 -2.03
CA ASP A 165 -14.39 0.22 -3.31
C ASP A 165 -14.69 1.20 -4.46
N VAL A 166 -13.72 1.35 -5.36
CA VAL A 166 -13.80 2.15 -6.58
C VAL A 166 -13.83 1.18 -7.77
N SER A 167 -14.79 1.39 -8.67
CA SER A 167 -14.99 0.51 -9.82
C SER A 167 -13.97 0.75 -10.94
N PRO A 168 -13.78 -0.20 -11.87
CA PRO A 168 -12.94 0.00 -13.05
C PRO A 168 -13.31 1.24 -13.88
N GLU A 169 -14.61 1.57 -13.98
CA GLU A 169 -15.08 2.74 -14.72
C GLU A 169 -14.56 4.05 -14.10
N VAL A 170 -14.64 4.16 -12.77
CA VAL A 170 -14.14 5.34 -12.05
C VAL A 170 -12.62 5.43 -12.15
N ILE A 171 -11.92 4.30 -12.13
CA ILE A 171 -10.46 4.26 -12.36
C ILE A 171 -10.13 4.72 -13.78
N SER A 172 -10.89 4.30 -14.78
CA SER A 172 -10.71 4.75 -16.17
C SER A 172 -10.98 6.25 -16.32
N GLU A 173 -11.95 6.81 -15.60
CA GLU A 173 -12.29 8.23 -15.66
C GLU A 173 -11.24 9.11 -14.96
N LYS A 174 -10.83 8.73 -13.74
CA LYS A 174 -10.01 9.58 -12.87
C LYS A 174 -8.52 9.23 -12.91
N GLY A 175 -8.20 8.04 -13.39
CA GLY A 175 -6.86 7.50 -13.40
C GLY A 175 -6.36 7.08 -12.02
N ILE A 176 -5.35 6.21 -12.04
CA ILE A 176 -4.55 5.87 -10.87
C ILE A 176 -3.06 5.95 -11.24
N SER A 177 -2.27 6.51 -10.34
CA SER A 177 -0.84 6.71 -10.55
C SER A 177 -0.01 6.11 -9.42
N ILE A 178 1.27 5.90 -9.70
CA ILE A 178 2.25 5.56 -8.69
C ILE A 178 2.43 6.79 -7.78
N PRO A 179 2.32 6.67 -6.45
CA PRO A 179 2.56 7.78 -5.54
C PRO A 179 3.94 8.39 -5.71
N SER A 180 4.00 9.71 -5.81
CA SER A 180 5.23 10.46 -6.00
C SER A 180 5.95 10.79 -4.68
N GLY A 181 5.23 10.68 -3.56
CA GLY A 181 5.67 11.14 -2.25
C GLY A 181 5.46 12.64 -2.05
N ASN A 182 4.93 13.36 -3.04
CA ASN A 182 4.54 14.77 -2.89
C ASN A 182 3.09 14.94 -2.41
N GLU A 183 2.33 13.84 -2.26
CA GLU A 183 0.98 13.87 -1.71
C GLU A 183 1.04 14.33 -0.25
N LYS A 184 0.04 15.08 0.22
CA LYS A 184 0.10 15.66 1.57
C LYS A 184 0.16 14.57 2.63
N SER A 185 -0.64 13.51 2.44
CA SER A 185 -0.66 12.35 3.35
C SER A 185 0.54 11.41 3.22
N ALA A 186 1.49 11.63 2.29
CA ALA A 186 2.71 10.84 2.23
C ALA A 186 3.58 11.14 3.46
N ASN A 187 3.82 10.12 4.29
CA ASN A 187 4.57 10.19 5.55
C ASN A 187 5.98 9.57 5.44
N SER A 188 6.66 9.37 6.57
CA SER A 188 8.00 8.77 6.63
C SER A 188 8.07 7.30 6.18
N TRP A 189 6.93 6.63 6.04
CA TRP A 189 6.83 5.25 5.56
C TRP A 189 6.64 5.15 4.04
N TRP A 190 6.36 6.27 3.37
CA TRP A 190 6.31 6.29 1.91
C TRP A 190 7.64 5.84 1.29
N ARG A 191 7.56 5.06 0.21
CA ARG A 191 8.71 4.65 -0.60
C ARG A 191 8.47 4.93 -2.09
N PRO A 192 9.50 5.31 -2.84
CA PRO A 192 9.40 5.46 -4.29
C PRO A 192 9.08 4.12 -4.96
N GLY A 193 8.31 4.18 -6.06
CA GLY A 193 7.95 3.00 -6.85
C GLY A 193 6.56 2.42 -6.58
N GLY A 194 5.76 3.00 -5.67
CA GLY A 194 4.38 2.57 -5.44
C GLY A 194 4.27 1.25 -4.69
N ARG A 195 5.10 1.13 -3.65
CA ARG A 195 5.20 -0.02 -2.76
C ARG A 195 5.13 0.46 -1.32
N THR A 196 4.34 -0.23 -0.50
CA THR A 196 4.28 0.04 0.94
C THR A 196 5.56 -0.41 1.63
N TYR A 197 5.85 0.18 2.78
CA TYR A 197 6.94 -0.26 3.65
C TYR A 197 6.38 -0.81 4.95
N PRO A 198 6.94 -1.90 5.52
CA PRO A 198 8.04 -2.74 5.00
C PRO A 198 7.56 -3.87 4.08
N ASP A 199 6.25 -3.97 3.85
CA ASP A 199 5.64 -5.18 3.30
C ASP A 199 5.72 -5.30 1.76
N ASP A 200 6.16 -4.23 1.07
CA ASP A 200 6.31 -4.16 -0.39
C ASP A 200 5.01 -4.46 -1.16
N MET A 201 3.86 -4.16 -0.56
CA MET A 201 2.57 -4.30 -1.24
C MET A 201 2.37 -3.16 -2.24
N PRO A 202 1.82 -3.42 -3.43
CA PRO A 202 1.51 -2.36 -4.39
C PRO A 202 0.47 -1.37 -3.87
N GLU A 203 0.76 -0.09 -4.09
CA GLU A 203 -0.13 1.02 -3.73
C GLU A 203 -0.22 2.02 -4.88
N GLY A 204 -1.42 2.57 -5.09
CA GLY A 204 -1.71 3.63 -6.05
C GLY A 204 -2.29 4.86 -5.38
N VAL A 205 -2.21 6.01 -6.05
CA VAL A 205 -2.89 7.24 -5.65
C VAL A 205 -3.91 7.65 -6.70
N MET A 206 -5.08 8.06 -6.23
CA MET A 206 -6.14 8.67 -7.05
C MET A 206 -6.46 10.06 -6.49
N GLN A 207 -6.85 10.98 -7.38
CA GLN A 207 -7.23 12.34 -7.01
C GLN A 207 -8.72 12.59 -7.22
N GLY A 208 -9.36 13.24 -6.24
CA GLY A 208 -10.73 13.76 -6.39
C GLY A 208 -11.82 12.69 -6.36
N ILE A 209 -11.58 11.58 -5.66
CA ILE A 209 -12.62 10.58 -5.36
C ILE A 209 -13.62 11.21 -4.38
N SER A 210 -14.91 11.11 -4.71
CA SER A 210 -15.98 11.80 -4.00
C SER A 210 -17.12 10.87 -3.58
N THR A 211 -17.36 10.81 -2.27
CA THR A 211 -18.55 10.21 -1.68
C THR A 211 -19.82 10.90 -2.16
N LYS A 212 -19.78 12.23 -2.34
CA LYS A 212 -20.94 13.00 -2.80
C LYS A 212 -21.35 12.67 -4.24
N LYS A 213 -20.38 12.36 -5.10
CA LYS A 213 -20.63 11.98 -6.50
C LYS A 213 -20.93 10.49 -6.69
N GLY A 214 -20.71 9.66 -5.66
CA GLY A 214 -20.87 8.21 -5.77
C GLY A 214 -19.70 7.53 -6.48
N ASP A 215 -18.50 8.13 -6.43
CA ASP A 215 -17.29 7.57 -7.07
C ASP A 215 -16.82 6.24 -6.42
N HIS A 216 -17.42 5.86 -5.30
CA HIS A 216 -17.11 4.65 -4.57
C HIS A 216 -18.34 4.11 -3.82
N THR A 217 -18.36 2.80 -3.55
CA THR A 217 -19.24 2.18 -2.56
C THR A 217 -18.51 2.04 -1.23
N TRP A 218 -19.21 1.71 -0.14
CA TRP A 218 -18.57 1.39 1.13
C TRP A 218 -19.39 0.47 2.03
N HIS A 219 -18.71 -0.27 2.92
CA HIS A 219 -19.30 -1.12 3.96
C HIS A 219 -18.37 -1.24 5.17
N VAL A 220 -18.89 -1.72 6.30
CA VAL A 220 -18.11 -2.03 7.52
C VAL A 220 -17.52 -3.44 7.38
N VAL A 221 -16.28 -3.64 7.82
CA VAL A 221 -15.53 -4.91 7.63
C VAL A 221 -15.10 -5.61 8.91
N ASN A 222 -15.42 -5.05 10.08
CA ASN A 222 -15.18 -5.62 11.40
C ASN A 222 -16.46 -5.73 12.23
#